data_AF-A0A1Q8KXG1-F1
#
_entry.id   AF-A0A1Q8KXG1-F1
#
_cell.length_a   1.000
_cell.length_b   1.000
_cell.length_c   1.000
_cell.angle_alpha   90.00
_cell.angle_beta   90.00
_cell.angle_gamma   90.00
#
_symmetry.space_group_name_H-M   'P 1'
#
loop_
_entity.id
_entity.type
_entity.pdbx_description
1 polymer ?
#
loop_
_entity_poly.entity_id
_entity_poly.type
_entity_poly.pdbx_seq_one_letter_code
_entity_poly.pdbx_strand_id
1 'polypeptide(L)'
;MNAHERRRLAALRTDRETVLAAAARLRHEAVQAHYAGLARPEMAFGLASVLELLAMRIADQPPDVRAHVVRVAREMTGDGMDRPSVRRTRRR
;
A
#
# COMPACT_ATOMS: atom_id res chain seq x y z
N MET A 1 -11.85 8.36 -25.74
CA MET A 1 -11.52 7.40 -24.65
C MET A 1 -12.79 6.64 -24.25
N ASN A 2 -12.82 5.31 -24.35
CA ASN A 2 -14.03 4.52 -24.05
C ASN A 2 -14.29 4.46 -22.51
N ALA A 3 -15.48 4.01 -22.10
CA ALA A 3 -15.83 3.92 -20.68
C ALA A 3 -14.99 2.90 -19.88
N HIS A 4 -14.58 1.79 -20.50
CA HIS A 4 -13.72 0.77 -19.89
C HIS A 4 -12.29 1.28 -19.65
N GLU A 5 -11.71 2.03 -20.59
CA GLU A 5 -10.38 2.63 -20.47
C GLU A 5 -10.37 3.66 -19.33
N ARG A 6 -11.44 4.45 -19.21
CA ARG A 6 -11.63 5.37 -18.07
C ARG A 6 -11.64 4.64 -16.73
N ARG A 7 -12.40 3.56 -16.63
CA ARG A 7 -12.46 2.74 -15.41
C ARG A 7 -11.12 2.12 -15.08
N ARG A 8 -10.40 1.62 -16.09
CA ARG A 8 -9.06 1.04 -15.93
C ARG A 8 -8.06 2.07 -15.42
N LEU A 9 -8.02 3.27 -16.00
CA LEU A 9 -7.14 4.35 -15.56
C LEU A 9 -7.50 4.82 -14.15
N ALA A 10 -8.78 4.92 -13.81
CA ALA A 10 -9.21 5.24 -12.45
C ALA A 10 -8.74 4.20 -11.44
N ALA A 11 -8.90 2.90 -11.74
CA ALA A 11 -8.42 1.82 -10.88
C ALA A 11 -6.90 1.88 -10.67
N LEU A 12 -6.12 2.08 -11.73
CA LEU A 12 -4.66 2.21 -11.64
C LEU A 12 -4.22 3.43 -10.79
N ARG A 13 -4.97 4.53 -10.84
CA ARG A 13 -4.72 5.70 -9.99
C ARG A 13 -5.00 5.38 -8.52
N THR A 14 -6.13 4.75 -8.22
CA THR A 14 -6.46 4.32 -6.86
C THR A 14 -5.43 3.33 -6.31
N ASP A 15 -4.99 2.36 -7.11
CA ASP A 15 -3.94 1.42 -6.73
C ASP A 15 -2.63 2.17 -6.41
N ARG A 16 -2.21 3.11 -7.26
CA ARG A 16 -1.04 3.96 -7.02
C ARG A 16 -1.14 4.73 -5.71
N GLU A 17 -2.26 5.42 -5.49
CA GLU A 17 -2.49 6.23 -4.29
C GLU A 17 -2.46 5.38 -3.02
N THR A 18 -3.05 4.18 -3.07
CA THR A 18 -3.03 3.22 -1.96
C THR A 18 -1.60 2.85 -1.56
N VAL A 19 -0.75 2.54 -2.55
CA VAL A 19 0.64 2.15 -2.30
C VAL A 19 1.47 3.32 -1.78
N LEU A 20 1.27 4.53 -2.33
CA LEU A 20 1.94 5.74 -1.87
C LEU A 20 1.54 6.10 -0.42
N ALA A 21 0.27 5.93 -0.06
CA ALA A 21 -0.19 6.14 1.31
C ALA A 21 0.50 5.19 2.30
N ALA A 22 0.69 3.92 1.94
CA ALA A 22 1.42 2.96 2.75
C ALA A 22 2.91 3.33 2.91
N ALA A 23 3.56 3.76 1.82
CA ALA A 23 4.94 4.25 1.87
C ALA A 23 5.08 5.46 2.80
N ALA A 24 4.18 6.45 2.69
CA ALA A 24 4.17 7.64 3.53
C ALA A 24 3.94 7.28 5.01
N ARG A 25 3.01 6.37 5.29
CA ARG A 25 2.75 5.86 6.65
C ARG A 25 3.99 5.23 7.25
N LEU A 26 4.67 4.35 6.50
CA LEU A 26 5.88 3.67 6.96
C LEU A 26 7.00 4.66 7.30
N ARG A 27 7.20 5.70 6.48
CA ARG A 27 8.17 6.77 6.79
C ARG A 27 7.79 7.55 8.03
N HIS A 28 6.52 7.90 8.16
CA HIS A 28 6.04 8.64 9.31
C HIS A 28 6.30 7.86 10.61
N GLU A 29 5.93 6.58 10.65
CA GLU A 29 6.18 5.71 11.81
C GLU A 29 7.68 5.54 12.10
N ALA A 30 8.50 5.38 11.07
CA ALA A 30 9.95 5.30 11.22
C ALA A 30 10.55 6.57 11.84
N VAL A 31 10.10 7.74 11.40
CA VAL A 31 10.51 9.04 11.97
C VAL A 31 10.09 9.14 13.43
N GLN A 32 8.84 8.79 13.76
CA GLN A 32 8.36 8.83 15.16
C GLN A 32 9.15 7.87 16.06
N ALA A 33 9.40 6.64 15.61
CA ALA A 33 10.17 5.65 16.36
C ALA A 33 11.63 6.08 16.57
N HIS A 34 12.24 6.73 15.57
CA HIS A 34 13.58 7.27 15.69
C HIS A 34 13.65 8.41 16.72
N TYR A 35 12.69 9.34 16.70
CA TYR A 35 12.59 10.39 17.73
C TYR A 35 12.37 9.83 19.14
N ALA A 36 11.68 8.70 19.26
CA ALA A 36 11.51 7.99 20.53
C ALA A 36 12.75 7.18 20.96
N GLY A 37 13.81 7.12 20.14
CA GLY A 37 15.02 6.32 20.41
C GLY A 37 14.82 4.81 20.27
N LEU A 38 13.73 4.37 19.63
CA LEU A 38 13.28 2.98 19.63
C LEU A 38 13.73 2.16 18.41
N ALA A 39 14.32 2.79 17.38
CA ALA A 39 14.60 2.10 16.13
C ALA A 39 15.74 2.67 15.29
N ARG A 40 16.30 1.80 14.44
CA ARG A 40 17.14 2.10 13.27
C ARG A 40 16.21 2.28 12.04
N PRO A 41 15.90 3.53 11.62
CA PRO A 41 14.84 3.81 10.65
C PRO A 41 15.20 3.46 9.19
N GLU A 42 16.46 3.12 8.93
CA GLU A 42 17.01 2.90 7.59
C GLU A 42 16.26 1.82 6.81
N MET A 43 15.90 0.72 7.48
CA MET A 43 15.14 -0.38 6.86
C MET A 43 13.72 0.06 6.46
N ALA A 44 13.06 0.85 7.30
CA ALA A 44 11.72 1.35 7.00
C ALA A 44 11.74 2.35 5.84
N PHE A 45 12.75 3.22 5.77
CA PHE A 45 12.95 4.10 4.62
C PHE A 45 13.23 3.33 3.33
N GLY A 46 14.10 2.31 3.39
CA GLY A 46 14.38 1.44 2.24
C GLY A 46 13.12 0.75 1.70
N LEU A 47 12.32 0.16 2.59
CA LEU A 47 11.04 -0.46 2.23
C LEU A 47 10.03 0.55 1.68
N ALA A 48 9.95 1.76 2.24
CA ALA A 48 9.10 2.81 1.72
C ALA A 48 9.49 3.23 0.28
N SER A 49 10.80 3.30 -0.01
CA SER A 49 11.29 3.58 -1.37
C SER A 49 10.97 2.45 -2.36
N VAL A 50 10.97 1.19 -1.91
CA VAL A 50 10.53 0.06 -2.74
C VAL A 50 9.04 0.18 -3.08
N LEU A 51 8.19 0.54 -2.11
CA LEU A 51 6.76 0.77 -2.35
C LEU A 51 6.52 1.90 -3.36
N GLU A 52 7.27 3.00 -3.28
CA GLU A 52 7.19 4.08 -4.25
C GLU A 52 7.60 3.65 -5.65
N LEU A 53 8.66 2.85 -5.78
CA LEU A 53 9.08 2.30 -7.08
C LEU A 53 7.96 1.46 -7.69
N LEU A 54 7.32 0.61 -6.89
CA LEU A 54 6.18 -0.20 -7.33
C LEU A 54 4.98 0.67 -7.73
N ALA A 55 4.70 1.75 -6.99
CA ALA A 55 3.64 2.71 -7.31
C ALA A 55 3.93 3.50 -8.60
N MET A 56 5.20 3.87 -8.84
CA MET A 56 5.61 4.56 -10.07
C MET A 56 5.37 3.69 -11.31
N ARG A 57 5.57 2.37 -11.18
CA ARG A 57 5.46 1.40 -12.27
C ARG A 57 4.18 0.55 -12.18
N ILE A 58 3.15 1.02 -11.49
CA ILE A 58 1.96 0.22 -11.14
C ILE A 58 1.23 -0.34 -12.37
N ALA A 59 1.21 0.43 -13.46
CA ALA A 59 0.57 0.04 -14.73
C ALA A 59 1.36 -1.05 -15.47
N ASP A 60 2.67 -1.11 -15.24
CA ASP A 60 3.60 -2.05 -15.87
C ASP A 60 3.77 -3.33 -15.05
N GLN A 61 3.27 -3.36 -13.81
CA GLN A 61 3.36 -4.55 -12.96
C GLN A 61 2.45 -5.68 -13.48
N PRO A 62 2.90 -6.94 -13.38
CA PRO A 62 2.04 -8.10 -13.53
C PRO A 62 0.77 -7.96 -12.66
N PRO A 63 -0.43 -8.35 -13.16
CA PRO A 63 -1.68 -8.14 -12.44
C PRO A 63 -1.73 -8.74 -11.03
N ASP A 64 -1.11 -9.90 -10.84
CA ASP A 64 -0.97 -10.62 -9.58
C ASP A 64 -0.04 -9.88 -8.60
N VAL A 65 1.10 -9.39 -9.08
CA VAL A 65 2.03 -8.57 -8.30
C VAL A 65 1.35 -7.28 -7.87
N ARG A 66 0.68 -6.58 -8.80
CA ARG A 66 -0.07 -5.34 -8.48
C ARG A 66 -1.12 -5.60 -7.40
N ALA A 67 -1.94 -6.64 -7.57
CA ALA A 67 -2.97 -6.99 -6.59
C ALA A 67 -2.38 -7.30 -5.22
N HIS A 68 -1.25 -8.03 -5.18
CA HIS A 68 -0.58 -8.35 -3.93
C HIS A 68 -0.03 -7.10 -3.22
N VAL A 69 0.64 -6.21 -3.95
CA VAL A 69 1.21 -4.97 -3.42
C VAL A 69 0.11 -4.06 -2.88
N VAL A 70 -0.99 -3.89 -3.62
CA VAL A 70 -2.14 -3.08 -3.18
C VAL A 70 -2.77 -3.67 -1.91
N ARG A 71 -2.94 -4.99 -1.84
CA ARG A 71 -3.44 -5.66 -0.64
C ARG A 71 -2.54 -5.40 0.57
N VAL A 72 -1.23 -5.60 0.44
CA VAL A 72 -0.28 -5.33 1.53
C VAL A 72 -0.32 -3.86 1.95
N ALA A 73 -0.39 -2.93 0.98
CA ALA A 73 -0.48 -1.51 1.26
C ALA A 73 -1.75 -1.14 2.05
N ARG A 74 -2.92 -1.69 1.70
CA ARG A 74 -4.17 -1.51 2.47
C ARG A 74 -4.07 -2.05 3.89
N GLU A 75 -3.42 -3.20 4.04
CA GLU A 75 -3.18 -3.80 5.35
C GLU A 75 -2.29 -2.94 6.24
N MET A 76 -1.28 -2.27 5.67
CA MET A 76 -0.39 -1.36 6.38
C MET A 76 -1.09 -0.05 6.79
N THR A 77 -2.01 0.46 5.99
CA THR A 77 -2.72 1.72 6.27
C THR A 77 -3.98 1.53 7.13
N GLY A 78 -4.31 0.30 7.50
CA GLY A 78 -5.48 -0.01 8.32
C GLY A 78 -6.79 -0.13 7.53
N ASP A 79 -6.75 -0.12 6.20
CA ASP A 79 -7.91 -0.37 5.31
C ASP A 79 -8.21 -1.88 5.17
N GLY A 80 -8.13 -2.59 6.30
CA GLY A 80 -8.22 -4.05 6.40
C GLY A 80 -9.64 -4.60 6.35
N MET A 81 -10.64 -3.84 5.88
CA MET A 81 -12.03 -4.34 5.78
C MET A 81 -12.21 -5.50 4.78
N ASP A 82 -11.20 -5.77 3.94
CA ASP A 82 -11.17 -6.90 3.00
C ASP A 82 -10.38 -8.13 3.51
N ARG A 83 -10.24 -8.32 4.83
CA ARG A 83 -9.63 -9.54 5.39
C ARG A 83 -10.68 -10.64 5.62
N PRO A 84 -10.57 -11.83 4.98
CA PRO A 84 -11.47 -12.96 5.24
C PRO A 84 -11.47 -13.42 6.70
N SER A 85 -10.33 -13.31 7.39
CA SER A 85 -10.17 -13.65 8.81
C SER A 85 -10.93 -12.70 9.74
N VAL A 86 -11.00 -11.41 9.40
CA VAL A 86 -11.73 -10.39 10.17
C VAL A 86 -13.25 -10.50 9.98
N ARG A 87 -13.70 -10.96 8.81
CA ARG A 87 -15.14 -11.21 8.56
C ARG A 87 -15.69 -12.37 9.40
N ARG A 88 -14.88 -13.41 9.64
CA ARG A 88 -15.31 -14.62 10.37
C ARG A 88 -15.54 -14.39 11.87
N THR A 89 -14.91 -13.39 12.48
CA THR A 89 -14.98 -13.17 13.93
C THR A 89 -16.22 -12.39 14.39
N ARG A 90 -16.94 -11.70 13.50
CA ARG A 90 -18.16 -10.93 13.85
C ARG A 90 -19.48 -11.70 13.74
N ARG A 91 -19.48 -12.95 13.27
CA ARG A 91 -20.69 -13.80 13.16
C ARG A 91 -20.89 -14.77 14.34
N ARG A 92 -20.21 -14.53 15.46
CA ARG A 92 -20.40 -15.29 16.70
C ARG A 92 -20.96 -14.39 17.79
#